data_AF-A0A7C3PI26-F1
#
_entry.id   AF-A0A7C3PI26-F1
#
_cell.length_a   1.000
_cell.length_b   1.000
_cell.length_c   1.000
_cell.angle_alpha   90.00
_cell.angle_beta   90.00
_cell.angle_gamma   90.00
#
_symmetry.space_group_name_H-M   'P 1'
#
loop_
_entity.id
_entity.type
_entity.pdbx_description
1 polymer ?
#
loop_
_entity_poly.entity_id
_entity_poly.type
_entity_poly.pdbx_seq_one_letter_code
_entity_poly.pdbx_strand_id
1 'polypeptide(L)'
;MLSDPAWATSEAANQAHHKTSSATSAAQQKKAQREWQGAIAALTQLLNQKLATQNAADTPDALIISGPTPILSDAALIPRLSTWVFNANAFNLSAFLPFRSLPGHSSKQAEVVEESTSQTLPLIPGDPLASEQFCLVLSPTFSLVFVLGTGWNDEPVFLFSFLPEVVERTWEILRPRILMLSANHLEPLDRLIHTFAPIAPDYHTVMQFTRRLLEHLPAQREESPAVRIEVPQAESSEIHLDHTDQLSPEELLATAKALDVELLQAIAHEVRTPLTTIRTLTRSLLRRKDLPDSVIQRLQSIDHECSEQIDRFGLIFRAVELETTAAQQTAMSLTRTSVAQVLQQLIPQWQKQANQRGLVLDVVLPPAMPAVVSDPTLLDKALTSLIERFTRNLPAGSHIRVDAALAGDQLKLQLQSQPQSHADDKHVGHGFGRSPLKSLGQMLMFQPETGSLSLNMAVTKNLFQSLGGKLIVRDRPQQGEVMTVYLPLEASSNIIEV
;
A
#
# COMPACT_ATOMS: atom_id res chain seq x y z
N MET A 1 -0.73 21.71 14.37
CA MET A 1 -2.09 22.23 14.14
C MET A 1 -2.69 21.60 12.89
N LEU A 2 -2.06 21.70 11.71
CA LEU A 2 -2.42 20.81 10.61
C LEU A 2 -1.97 19.35 10.90
N SER A 3 -0.98 19.20 11.77
CA SER A 3 -0.56 17.92 12.35
C SER A 3 -1.39 17.43 13.55
N ASP A 4 -2.35 18.22 14.03
CA ASP A 4 -3.10 17.94 15.28
C ASP A 4 -4.05 16.74 15.09
N PRO A 5 -3.96 15.67 15.89
CA PRO A 5 -4.78 14.45 15.80
C PRO A 5 -6.28 14.54 15.95
N ALA A 6 -6.90 15.70 15.88
CA ALA A 6 -8.34 15.75 15.67
C ALA A 6 -8.79 15.02 14.36
N TRP A 7 -7.85 14.58 13.50
CA TRP A 7 -8.05 13.61 12.41
C TRP A 7 -8.06 12.12 12.84
N ALA A 8 -7.57 11.80 14.04
CA ALA A 8 -7.46 10.47 14.64
C ALA A 8 -7.98 10.49 16.09
N THR A 9 -9.30 10.46 16.28
CA THR A 9 -9.88 10.36 17.63
C THR A 9 -9.63 8.99 18.27
N SER A 10 -8.76 8.92 19.28
CA SER A 10 -9.14 8.80 20.71
C SER A 10 -7.98 8.23 21.56
N GLU A 11 -7.56 8.99 22.57
CA GLU A 11 -6.59 8.63 23.61
C GLU A 11 -7.02 7.41 24.45
N ALA A 12 -6.05 6.55 24.77
CA ALA A 12 -5.61 6.31 26.15
C ALA A 12 -4.44 5.31 26.18
N ALA A 13 -3.22 5.84 26.16
CA ALA A 13 -2.05 5.15 26.70
C ALA A 13 -1.45 6.06 27.77
N ASN A 14 -1.21 5.53 28.97
CA ASN A 14 -0.46 6.23 30.00
C ASN A 14 0.72 5.37 30.46
N GLN A 15 1.90 5.99 30.38
CA GLN A 15 3.14 5.78 31.15
C GLN A 15 3.90 4.45 31.00
N ALA A 16 5.08 4.52 30.38
CA ALA A 16 6.34 4.76 31.11
C ALA A 16 7.55 4.62 30.16
N HIS A 17 8.46 5.62 30.15
CA HIS A 17 9.93 5.47 30.14
C HIS A 17 10.61 6.74 29.56
N HIS A 18 10.89 7.70 30.44
CA HIS A 18 11.92 8.70 30.21
C HIS A 18 13.29 8.04 30.39
N LYS A 19 14.09 7.94 29.32
CA LYS A 19 15.56 8.22 29.30
C LYS A 19 16.31 7.84 28.00
N THR A 20 15.66 7.43 26.90
CA THR A 20 16.33 7.06 25.62
C THR A 20 16.03 7.98 24.42
N SER A 21 15.43 9.15 24.63
CA SER A 21 14.70 9.91 23.59
C SER A 21 15.53 10.69 22.55
N SER A 22 16.77 11.14 22.83
CA SER A 22 17.42 12.13 21.94
C SER A 22 17.98 11.54 20.64
N ALA A 23 18.51 10.31 20.65
CA ALA A 23 19.09 9.67 19.46
C ALA A 23 18.01 9.21 18.48
N THR A 24 16.89 8.70 19.00
CA THR A 24 15.73 8.24 18.22
C THR A 24 15.00 9.43 17.58
N SER A 25 14.83 10.54 18.32
CA SER A 25 14.22 11.77 17.82
C SER A 25 14.97 12.37 16.62
N ALA A 26 16.31 12.40 16.67
CA ALA A 26 17.12 12.92 15.55
C ALA A 26 17.06 12.03 14.30
N ALA A 27 17.00 10.70 14.47
CA ALA A 27 16.83 9.76 13.36
C ALA A 27 15.43 9.89 12.72
N GLN A 28 14.41 10.07 13.54
CA GLN A 28 13.03 10.25 13.10
C GLN A 28 12.81 11.61 12.42
N GLN A 29 13.48 12.66 12.89
CA GLN A 29 13.51 13.96 12.22
C GLN A 29 14.13 13.86 10.82
N LYS A 30 15.25 13.14 10.69
CA LYS A 30 15.85 12.88 9.37
C LYS A 30 14.93 12.07 8.47
N LYS A 31 14.19 11.09 9.01
CA LYS A 31 13.22 10.31 8.25
C LYS A 31 12.08 11.19 7.71
N ALA A 32 11.41 11.93 8.59
CA ALA A 32 10.29 12.79 8.20
C ALA A 32 10.73 13.89 7.21
N GLN A 33 11.93 14.46 7.37
CA GLN A 33 12.48 15.43 6.42
C GLN A 33 12.75 14.82 5.03
N ARG A 34 13.17 13.56 4.97
CA ARG A 34 13.38 12.85 3.70
C ARG A 34 12.06 12.53 3.02
N GLU A 35 11.07 12.07 3.77
CA GLU A 35 9.71 11.85 3.25
C GLU A 35 9.12 13.15 2.70
N TRP A 36 9.31 14.26 3.41
CA TRP A 36 8.95 15.60 2.92
C TRP A 36 9.63 15.94 1.59
N GLN A 37 10.96 15.77 1.49
CA GLN A 37 11.69 16.04 0.23
C GLN A 37 11.25 15.11 -0.92
N GLY A 38 11.03 13.83 -0.62
CA GLY A 38 10.52 12.86 -1.59
C GLY A 38 9.11 13.20 -2.07
N ALA A 39 8.26 13.74 -1.20
CA ALA A 39 6.92 14.18 -1.55
C ALA A 39 6.93 15.37 -2.51
N ILE A 40 7.85 16.31 -2.31
CA ILE A 40 8.05 17.45 -3.21
C ILE A 40 8.49 16.97 -4.59
N ALA A 41 9.45 16.05 -4.66
CA ALA A 41 9.91 15.48 -5.91
C ALA A 41 8.80 14.70 -6.63
N ALA A 42 8.05 13.88 -5.89
CA ALA A 42 6.92 13.12 -6.41
C ALA A 42 5.81 14.03 -6.96
N LEU A 43 5.46 15.10 -6.23
CA LEU A 43 4.50 16.12 -6.66
C LEU A 43 4.96 16.79 -7.95
N THR A 44 6.22 17.25 -8.00
CA THR A 44 6.79 17.97 -9.15
C THR A 44 6.66 17.14 -10.43
N GLN A 45 7.01 15.85 -10.35
CA GLN A 45 6.88 14.94 -11.50
C GLN A 45 5.42 14.65 -11.87
N LEU A 46 4.52 14.59 -10.89
CA LEU A 46 3.10 14.33 -11.14
C LEU A 46 2.44 15.52 -11.85
N LEU A 47 2.75 16.73 -11.40
CA LEU A 47 2.37 17.98 -12.05
C LEU A 47 2.93 18.02 -13.48
N ASN A 48 4.24 17.82 -13.67
CA ASN A 48 4.85 17.82 -15.00
C ASN A 48 4.16 16.83 -15.97
N GLN A 49 3.82 15.62 -15.52
CA GLN A 49 3.15 14.63 -16.36
C GLN A 49 1.71 15.02 -16.74
N LYS A 50 0.95 15.59 -15.80
CA LYS A 50 -0.47 15.96 -16.04
C LYS A 50 -0.58 17.27 -16.81
N LEU A 51 0.26 18.25 -16.51
CA LEU A 51 0.28 19.56 -17.14
C LEU A 51 0.89 19.53 -18.56
N ALA A 52 1.86 18.66 -18.84
CA ALA A 52 2.42 18.52 -20.20
C ALA A 52 1.38 18.16 -21.28
N THR A 53 0.22 17.61 -20.89
CA THR A 53 -0.86 17.21 -21.83
C THR A 53 -1.89 18.31 -22.13
N GLN A 54 -1.81 19.47 -21.48
CA GLN A 54 -2.77 20.57 -21.63
C GLN A 54 -2.13 21.76 -22.34
N ASN A 55 -2.79 22.30 -23.37
CA ASN A 55 -2.36 23.52 -24.07
C ASN A 55 -2.42 24.72 -23.12
N ALA A 56 -1.40 25.59 -23.17
CA ALA A 56 -1.34 26.79 -22.35
C ALA A 56 -2.56 27.70 -22.60
N ALA A 57 -3.38 27.89 -21.57
CA ALA A 57 -4.45 28.89 -21.52
C ALA A 57 -4.01 30.08 -20.65
N ASP A 58 -4.70 31.23 -20.77
CA ASP A 58 -4.44 32.45 -19.96
C ASP A 58 -4.78 32.28 -18.47
N THR A 59 -5.40 31.15 -18.08
CA THR A 59 -5.75 30.84 -16.69
C THR A 59 -4.78 29.83 -16.11
N PRO A 60 -4.41 29.94 -14.82
CA PRO A 60 -3.55 28.95 -14.17
C PRO A 60 -4.19 27.56 -14.26
N ASP A 61 -3.37 26.53 -14.42
CA ASP A 61 -3.82 25.14 -14.58
C ASP A 61 -3.99 24.41 -13.23
N ALA A 62 -3.36 24.93 -12.16
CA ALA A 62 -3.53 24.45 -10.78
C ALA A 62 -3.17 25.54 -9.75
N LEU A 63 -3.69 25.37 -8.53
CA LEU A 63 -3.45 26.22 -7.37
C LEU A 63 -2.56 25.49 -6.35
N ILE A 64 -1.54 26.17 -5.84
CA ILE A 64 -0.66 25.68 -4.78
C ILE A 64 -0.59 26.70 -3.67
N ILE A 65 -0.84 26.23 -2.44
CA ILE A 65 -0.71 27.01 -1.22
C ILE A 65 0.31 26.29 -0.33
N SER A 66 1.41 26.97 0.03
CA SER A 66 2.44 26.38 0.89
C SER A 66 2.87 27.32 2.01
N GLY A 67 3.59 26.79 2.99
CA GLY A 67 4.22 27.58 4.05
C GLY A 67 5.26 26.75 4.80
N PRO A 68 6.23 27.38 5.49
CA PRO A 68 6.53 28.82 5.49
C PRO A 68 7.34 29.28 4.25
N THR A 69 7.72 28.35 3.36
CA THR A 69 8.51 28.60 2.16
C THR A 69 7.80 28.09 0.91
N PRO A 70 8.12 28.64 -0.29
CA PRO A 70 7.71 28.00 -1.54
C PRO A 70 8.33 26.61 -1.65
N ILE A 71 7.57 25.66 -2.20
CA ILE A 71 7.94 24.25 -2.28
C ILE A 71 8.41 23.84 -3.68
N LEU A 72 7.92 24.52 -4.72
CA LEU A 72 8.31 24.25 -6.11
C LEU A 72 9.25 25.34 -6.62
N SER A 73 10.32 24.91 -7.29
CA SER A 73 11.32 25.79 -7.92
C SER A 73 11.51 25.53 -9.42
N ASP A 74 10.65 24.69 -10.02
CA ASP A 74 10.74 24.29 -11.43
C ASP A 74 10.25 25.44 -12.34
N ALA A 75 11.18 26.03 -13.10
CA ALA A 75 10.94 27.16 -13.99
C ALA A 75 9.89 26.87 -15.09
N ALA A 76 9.69 25.60 -15.47
CA ALA A 76 8.69 25.23 -16.46
C ALA A 76 7.26 25.21 -15.90
N LEU A 77 7.12 24.97 -14.59
CA LEU A 77 5.83 24.85 -13.91
C LEU A 77 5.32 26.18 -13.36
N ILE A 78 6.21 27.05 -12.88
CA ILE A 78 5.89 28.33 -12.24
C ILE A 78 4.92 29.22 -13.07
N PRO A 79 5.04 29.34 -14.40
CA PRO A 79 4.12 30.16 -15.20
C PRO A 79 2.70 29.60 -15.29
N ARG A 80 2.52 28.30 -15.04
CA ARG A 80 1.25 27.57 -15.19
C ARG A 80 0.50 27.40 -13.86
N LEU A 81 1.12 27.78 -12.75
CA LEU A 81 0.62 27.54 -11.40
C LEU A 81 0.32 28.86 -10.70
N SER A 82 -0.83 28.94 -10.03
CA SER A 82 -1.08 30.01 -9.05
C SER A 82 -0.44 29.62 -7.73
N THR A 83 0.68 30.26 -7.36
CA THR A 83 1.45 29.91 -6.15
C THR A 83 1.24 30.95 -5.05
N TRP A 84 0.84 30.49 -3.87
CA TRP A 84 0.57 31.31 -2.70
C TRP A 84 1.36 30.79 -1.50
N VAL A 85 2.08 31.65 -0.80
CA VAL A 85 2.97 31.24 0.29
C VAL A 85 2.65 31.98 1.58
N PHE A 86 2.34 31.25 2.64
CA PHE A 86 2.22 31.80 3.99
C PHE A 86 3.61 32.08 4.57
N ASN A 87 3.84 33.29 5.08
CA ASN A 87 5.13 33.70 5.63
C ASN A 87 4.97 34.54 6.91
N ALA A 88 5.63 34.12 7.99
CA ALA A 88 5.67 34.83 9.26
C ALA A 88 6.56 36.09 9.23
N ASN A 89 7.54 36.13 8.33
CA ASN A 89 8.46 37.27 8.16
C ASN A 89 7.88 38.42 7.31
N ALA A 90 6.63 38.32 6.85
CA ALA A 90 5.97 39.37 6.08
C ALA A 90 5.84 40.71 6.86
N PHE A 91 5.98 40.67 8.20
CA PHE A 91 5.99 41.86 9.06
C PHE A 91 7.38 42.54 9.18
N ASN A 92 8.46 41.98 8.62
CA ASN A 92 9.75 42.67 8.53
C ASN A 92 9.68 43.76 7.45
N LEU A 93 9.36 44.98 7.88
CA LEU A 93 9.31 46.22 7.09
C LEU A 93 10.60 46.54 6.31
N SER A 94 11.72 45.84 6.54
CA SER A 94 12.96 46.01 5.78
C SER A 94 12.89 45.53 4.33
N ALA A 95 11.94 44.65 3.98
CA ALA A 95 11.66 44.29 2.59
C ALA A 95 10.86 45.36 1.82
N PHE A 96 10.29 46.35 2.53
CA PHE A 96 9.44 47.40 1.97
C PHE A 96 10.07 48.81 2.02
N LEU A 97 11.34 48.96 2.45
CA LEU A 97 12.00 50.25 2.46
C LEU A 97 12.81 50.47 1.16
N PRO A 98 12.58 51.55 0.40
CA PRO A 98 13.33 51.86 -0.80
C PRO A 98 14.64 52.55 -0.40
N PHE A 99 15.50 51.88 0.36
CA PHE A 99 16.86 52.39 0.53
C PHE A 99 17.65 52.05 -0.73
N ARG A 100 17.55 52.95 -1.72
CA ARG A 100 18.54 53.12 -2.78
C ARG A 100 19.91 53.18 -2.11
N SER A 101 20.68 52.10 -2.22
CA SER A 101 22.12 52.14 -1.96
C SER A 101 22.74 53.16 -2.91
N LEU A 102 23.46 54.12 -2.32
CA LEU A 102 24.22 55.14 -3.04
C LEU A 102 25.28 54.51 -3.96
N PRO A 103 25.65 55.16 -5.08
CA PRO A 103 26.45 54.53 -6.13
C PRO A 103 27.91 54.40 -5.69
N GLY A 104 28.37 53.16 -5.52
CA GLY A 104 29.78 52.79 -5.40
C GLY A 104 30.19 51.98 -6.64
N HIS A 105 31.26 52.42 -7.28
CA HIS A 105 31.68 52.06 -8.65
C HIS A 105 31.77 50.57 -9.02
N SER A 106 31.45 50.33 -10.31
CA SER A 106 31.88 49.23 -11.19
C SER A 106 31.39 47.80 -10.88
N SER A 107 30.41 47.34 -11.64
CA SER A 107 30.56 46.32 -12.69
C SER A 107 29.20 45.79 -13.12
N LYS A 108 29.00 45.69 -14.44
CA LYS A 108 27.94 44.94 -15.15
C LYS A 108 26.57 44.86 -14.46
N GLN A 109 25.72 45.84 -14.79
CA GLN A 109 24.27 45.70 -14.66
C GLN A 109 23.81 44.53 -15.53
N ALA A 110 23.58 43.37 -14.91
CA ALA A 110 22.56 42.45 -15.39
C ALA A 110 21.22 42.99 -14.85
N GLU A 111 20.35 43.41 -15.76
CA GLU A 111 18.95 43.67 -15.47
C GLU A 111 18.36 42.40 -14.84
N VAL A 112 18.07 42.45 -13.54
CA VAL A 112 17.29 41.42 -12.87
C VAL A 112 15.83 41.77 -13.15
N VAL A 113 15.26 41.08 -14.14
CA VAL A 113 13.83 41.09 -14.44
C VAL A 113 13.11 40.42 -13.27
N GLU A 114 12.38 41.21 -12.48
CA GLU A 114 11.45 40.72 -11.46
C GLU A 114 10.20 40.14 -12.13
N GLU A 115 10.23 38.84 -12.46
CA GLU A 115 9.03 38.06 -12.80
C GLU A 115 8.82 36.98 -11.73
N SER A 116 8.28 37.37 -10.57
CA SER A 116 7.87 36.43 -9.52
C SER A 116 6.35 36.34 -9.48
N THR A 117 5.77 35.25 -9.99
CA THR A 117 4.31 34.99 -10.01
C THR A 117 3.74 34.51 -8.66
N SER A 118 4.56 34.47 -7.60
CA SER A 118 4.18 33.97 -6.28
C SER A 118 3.63 35.07 -5.36
N GLN A 119 2.42 34.89 -4.83
CA GLN A 119 1.82 35.82 -3.86
C GLN A 119 2.15 35.41 -2.42
N THR A 120 2.47 36.38 -1.55
CA THR A 120 2.81 36.13 -0.15
C THR A 120 1.63 36.48 0.77
N LEU A 121 1.27 35.56 1.66
CA LEU A 121 0.23 35.72 2.67
C LEU A 121 0.87 35.90 4.06
N PRO A 122 0.68 37.04 4.74
CA PRO A 122 1.23 37.26 6.07
C PRO A 122 0.57 36.35 7.10
N LEU A 123 1.36 35.86 8.06
CA LEU A 123 0.87 35.17 9.27
C LEU A 123 0.98 36.06 10.49
N ILE A 124 0.04 35.90 11.43
CA ILE A 124 0.06 36.64 12.70
C ILE A 124 1.34 36.24 13.47
N PRO A 125 2.06 37.20 14.10
CA PRO A 125 3.20 36.86 14.95
C PRO A 125 2.80 35.87 16.04
N GLY A 126 3.47 34.71 16.10
CA GLY A 126 3.16 33.62 17.04
C GLY A 126 2.12 32.61 16.55
N ASP A 127 1.65 32.68 15.29
CA ASP A 127 0.80 31.64 14.71
C ASP A 127 1.59 30.31 14.59
N PRO A 128 1.06 29.18 15.10
CA PRO A 128 1.72 27.88 15.02
C PRO A 128 2.02 27.42 13.59
N LEU A 129 1.26 27.92 12.60
CA LEU A 129 1.51 27.61 11.19
C LEU A 129 2.87 28.13 10.69
N ALA A 130 3.47 29.09 11.39
CA ALA A 130 4.81 29.59 11.07
C ALA A 130 5.91 28.53 11.23
N SER A 131 5.69 27.54 12.10
CA SER A 131 6.63 26.45 12.40
C SER A 131 6.32 25.13 11.68
N GLU A 132 5.19 25.04 10.97
CA GLU A 132 4.77 23.82 10.27
C GLU A 132 5.04 23.95 8.77
N GLN A 133 5.73 22.97 8.18
CA GLN A 133 5.87 22.94 6.71
C GLN A 133 4.65 22.24 6.12
N PHE A 134 3.96 22.86 5.18
CA PHE A 134 2.81 22.25 4.52
C PHE A 134 2.69 22.66 3.07
N CYS A 135 2.02 21.81 2.29
CA CYS A 135 1.65 22.04 0.92
C CYS A 135 0.21 21.60 0.71
N LEU A 136 -0.59 22.47 0.10
CA LEU A 136 -1.91 22.19 -0.40
C LEU A 136 -1.92 22.41 -1.92
N VAL A 137 -2.33 21.39 -2.67
CA VAL A 137 -2.39 21.38 -4.13
C VAL A 137 -3.81 21.10 -4.56
N LEU A 138 -4.33 21.97 -5.43
CA LEU A 138 -5.64 21.83 -6.05
C LEU A 138 -5.46 21.88 -7.57
N SER A 139 -5.79 20.78 -8.24
CA SER A 139 -5.75 20.67 -9.69
C SER A 139 -7.05 20.08 -10.22
N PRO A 140 -7.33 20.17 -11.54
CA PRO A 140 -8.51 19.54 -12.14
C PRO A 140 -8.55 18.02 -12.04
N THR A 141 -7.42 17.36 -11.71
CA THR A 141 -7.30 15.90 -11.77
C THR A 141 -7.04 15.23 -10.43
N PHE A 142 -6.60 15.99 -9.43
CA PHE A 142 -6.37 15.52 -8.06
C PHE A 142 -6.23 16.70 -7.11
N SER A 143 -6.48 16.43 -5.83
CA SER A 143 -6.20 17.31 -4.72
C SER A 143 -5.28 16.60 -3.73
N LEU A 144 -4.30 17.31 -3.19
CA LEU A 144 -3.30 16.73 -2.29
C LEU A 144 -2.95 17.73 -1.20
N VAL A 145 -2.88 17.26 0.03
CA VAL A 145 -2.25 17.97 1.13
C VAL A 145 -1.14 17.13 1.73
N PHE A 146 0.00 17.73 2.06
CA PHE A 146 1.02 17.09 2.89
C PHE A 146 1.66 18.09 3.86
N VAL A 147 2.05 17.59 5.03
CA VAL A 147 2.49 18.37 6.17
C VAL A 147 3.68 17.67 6.83
N LEU A 148 4.70 18.44 7.17
CA LEU A 148 5.73 18.08 8.13
C LEU A 148 5.46 18.86 9.41
N GLY A 149 5.03 18.15 10.45
CA GLY A 149 4.70 18.74 11.75
C GLY A 149 5.13 17.84 12.90
N THR A 150 4.58 18.11 14.09
CA THR A 150 4.83 17.32 15.30
C THR A 150 3.60 16.49 15.68
N GLY A 151 3.84 15.23 16.04
CA GLY A 151 2.86 14.29 16.59
C GLY A 151 2.68 14.47 18.11
N TRP A 152 1.96 13.54 18.76
CA TRP A 152 1.47 13.72 20.15
C TRP A 152 2.58 13.68 21.20
N ASN A 153 3.74 13.13 20.83
CA ASN A 153 4.92 13.03 21.67
C ASN A 153 5.99 14.07 21.32
N ASP A 154 5.63 15.17 20.63
CA ASP A 154 6.58 16.13 20.04
C ASP A 154 7.57 15.50 19.02
N GLU A 155 7.23 14.33 18.50
CA GLU A 155 8.03 13.67 17.46
C GLU A 155 7.70 14.21 16.07
N PRO A 156 8.69 14.45 15.20
CA PRO A 156 8.47 14.93 13.84
C PRO A 156 7.81 13.83 12.99
N VAL A 157 6.72 14.17 12.32
CA VAL A 157 5.93 13.25 11.47
C VAL A 157 5.61 13.93 10.14
N PHE A 158 5.76 13.16 9.06
CA PHE A 158 5.27 13.52 7.74
C PHE A 158 3.90 12.86 7.50
N LEU A 159 2.91 13.64 7.08
CA LEU A 159 1.56 13.18 6.76
C LEU A 159 1.17 13.68 5.37
N PHE A 160 0.41 12.89 4.62
CA PHE A 160 -0.21 13.33 3.37
C PHE A 160 -1.59 12.71 3.18
N SER A 161 -2.46 13.38 2.41
CA SER A 161 -3.78 12.88 2.08
C SER A 161 -4.26 13.44 0.73
N PHE A 162 -4.96 12.59 -0.02
CA PHE A 162 -5.68 13.00 -1.22
C PHE A 162 -7.21 13.04 -1.01
N LEU A 163 -7.70 12.77 0.20
CA LEU A 163 -9.14 12.75 0.47
C LEU A 163 -9.71 14.17 0.35
N PRO A 164 -10.75 14.41 -0.48
CA PRO A 164 -11.35 15.73 -0.66
C PRO A 164 -11.78 16.39 0.66
N GLU A 165 -12.35 15.61 1.58
CA GLU A 165 -12.78 16.07 2.90
C GLU A 165 -11.61 16.62 3.75
N VAL A 166 -10.44 15.98 3.66
CA VAL A 166 -9.23 16.42 4.38
C VAL A 166 -8.66 17.69 3.76
N VAL A 167 -8.71 17.79 2.43
CA VAL A 167 -8.28 18.98 1.68
C VAL A 167 -9.19 20.18 1.98
N GLU A 168 -10.52 19.98 1.97
CA GLU A 168 -11.50 21.02 2.29
C GLU A 168 -11.31 21.53 3.71
N ARG A 169 -11.16 20.62 4.68
CA ARG A 169 -10.89 20.99 6.07
C ARG A 169 -9.57 21.73 6.27
N THR A 170 -8.54 21.39 5.47
CA THR A 170 -7.27 22.14 5.44
C THR A 170 -7.52 23.59 5.01
N TRP A 171 -8.34 23.79 3.98
CA TRP A 171 -8.72 25.14 3.54
C TRP A 171 -9.51 25.91 4.61
N GLU A 172 -10.46 25.26 5.30
CA GLU A 172 -11.22 25.88 6.40
C GLU A 172 -10.32 26.38 7.55
N ILE A 173 -9.16 25.74 7.77
CA ILE A 173 -8.17 26.15 8.76
C ILE A 173 -7.36 27.37 8.27
N LEU A 174 -7.05 27.43 6.97
CA LEU A 174 -6.24 28.50 6.37
C LEU A 174 -7.05 29.78 6.12
N ARG A 175 -8.31 29.65 5.71
CA ARG A 175 -9.18 30.75 5.27
C ARG A 175 -9.35 31.88 6.29
N PRO A 176 -9.61 31.62 7.60
CA PRO A 176 -9.77 32.69 8.59
C PRO A 176 -8.52 33.56 8.75
N ARG A 177 -7.33 32.99 8.57
CA ARG A 177 -6.04 33.70 8.69
C ARG A 177 -5.86 34.72 7.58
N ILE A 178 -6.30 34.37 6.38
CA ILE A 178 -6.28 35.25 5.21
C ILE A 178 -7.30 36.38 5.39
N LEU A 179 -8.50 36.07 5.87
CA LEU A 179 -9.54 37.07 6.14
C LEU A 179 -9.08 38.14 7.14
N MET A 180 -8.34 37.74 8.18
CA MET A 180 -7.86 38.67 9.22
C MET A 180 -6.75 39.61 8.76
N LEU A 181 -5.83 39.16 7.91
CA LEU A 181 -4.62 39.93 7.56
C LEU A 181 -4.56 40.39 6.10
N SER A 182 -5.38 39.82 5.22
CA SER A 182 -5.26 39.97 3.76
C SER A 182 -6.62 39.79 3.08
N ALA A 183 -7.64 40.51 3.55
CA ALA A 183 -9.01 40.43 3.02
C ALA A 183 -9.09 40.67 1.50
N ASN A 184 -8.23 41.52 0.93
CA ASN A 184 -8.17 41.79 -0.51
C ASN A 184 -7.76 40.56 -1.35
N HIS A 185 -7.07 39.59 -0.75
CA HIS A 185 -6.64 38.36 -1.40
C HIS A 185 -7.64 37.21 -1.26
N LEU A 186 -8.66 37.36 -0.42
CA LEU A 186 -9.64 36.31 -0.15
C LEU A 186 -10.53 36.03 -1.37
N GLU A 187 -11.04 37.07 -2.03
CA GLU A 187 -11.97 36.92 -3.15
C GLU A 187 -11.31 36.25 -4.39
N PRO A 188 -10.08 36.61 -4.81
CA PRO A 188 -9.36 35.85 -5.84
C PRO A 188 -9.10 34.38 -5.47
N LEU A 189 -8.81 34.10 -4.20
CA LEU A 189 -8.45 32.77 -3.75
C LEU A 189 -9.67 31.85 -3.57
N ASP A 190 -10.77 32.38 -3.02
CA ASP A 190 -12.07 31.68 -2.99
C ASP A 190 -12.52 31.33 -4.42
N ARG A 191 -12.32 32.24 -5.40
CA ARG A 191 -12.58 31.92 -6.83
C ARG A 191 -11.72 30.75 -7.34
N LEU A 192 -10.40 30.76 -7.08
CA LEU A 192 -9.51 29.70 -7.52
C LEU A 192 -9.85 28.35 -6.87
N ILE A 193 -10.22 28.35 -5.59
CA ILE A 193 -10.62 27.14 -4.87
C ILE A 193 -11.96 26.60 -5.37
N HIS A 194 -12.89 27.47 -5.73
CA HIS A 194 -14.11 27.05 -6.43
C HIS A 194 -13.81 26.47 -7.83
N THR A 195 -12.86 27.05 -8.57
CA THR A 195 -12.43 26.52 -9.88
C THR A 195 -11.76 25.15 -9.76
N PHE A 196 -10.95 24.95 -8.72
CA PHE A 196 -10.25 23.69 -8.44
C PHE A 196 -10.82 22.99 -7.20
N ALA A 197 -12.14 22.86 -7.14
CA ALA A 197 -12.81 22.23 -6.02
C ALA A 197 -12.21 20.83 -5.74
N PRO A 198 -12.12 20.38 -4.47
CA PRO A 198 -11.44 19.14 -4.14
C PRO A 198 -12.08 17.93 -4.84
N ILE A 199 -11.32 17.24 -5.69
CA ILE A 199 -11.79 16.08 -6.46
C ILE A 199 -11.16 14.82 -5.89
N ALA A 200 -11.96 13.75 -5.74
CA ALA A 200 -11.44 12.45 -5.34
C ALA A 200 -10.41 11.97 -6.40
N PRO A 201 -9.17 11.66 -6.00
CA PRO A 201 -8.12 11.31 -6.94
C PRO A 201 -8.47 9.99 -7.65
N ASP A 202 -7.99 9.85 -8.88
CA ASP A 202 -7.82 8.53 -9.49
C ASP A 202 -6.80 7.73 -8.67
N TYR A 203 -7.08 6.46 -8.42
CA TYR A 203 -6.18 5.56 -7.69
C TYR A 203 -4.80 5.46 -8.35
N HIS A 204 -4.73 5.64 -9.68
CA HIS A 204 -3.45 5.72 -10.41
C HIS A 204 -2.59 6.91 -9.98
N THR A 205 -3.20 8.08 -9.72
CA THR A 205 -2.50 9.28 -9.24
C THR A 205 -1.90 9.02 -7.86
N VAL A 206 -2.69 8.43 -6.94
CA VAL A 206 -2.20 8.09 -5.59
C VAL A 206 -1.04 7.11 -5.67
N MET A 207 -1.19 6.03 -6.44
CA MET A 207 -0.14 5.03 -6.61
C MET A 207 1.14 5.60 -7.24
N GLN A 208 1.03 6.46 -8.26
CA GLN A 208 2.18 7.11 -8.89
C GLN A 208 2.91 8.04 -7.92
N PHE A 209 2.16 8.80 -7.12
CA PHE A 209 2.73 9.65 -6.08
C PHE A 209 3.46 8.81 -5.03
N THR A 210 2.82 7.78 -4.48
CA THR A 210 3.42 6.92 -3.45
C THR A 210 4.65 6.17 -3.96
N ARG A 211 4.62 5.67 -5.20
CA ARG A 211 5.79 4.99 -5.79
C ARG A 211 6.98 5.94 -5.90
N ARG A 212 6.75 7.16 -6.41
CA ARG A 212 7.79 8.18 -6.54
C ARG A 212 8.30 8.67 -5.19
N LEU A 213 7.43 8.82 -4.19
CA LEU A 213 7.83 9.15 -2.82
C LEU A 213 8.84 8.12 -2.30
N LEU A 214 8.55 6.83 -2.49
CA LEU A 214 9.42 5.72 -2.05
C LEU A 214 10.73 5.65 -2.86
N GLU A 215 10.72 5.93 -4.17
CA GLU A 215 11.94 5.99 -5.01
C GLU A 215 12.98 7.00 -4.47
N HIS A 216 12.53 8.02 -3.73
CA HIS A 216 13.40 9.06 -3.16
C HIS A 216 13.82 8.77 -1.70
N LEU A 217 13.45 7.62 -1.13
CA LEU A 217 13.91 7.16 0.18
C LEU A 217 15.09 6.19 0.01
N PRO A 218 16.32 6.51 0.46
CA PRO A 218 17.42 5.55 0.43
C PRO A 218 17.15 4.39 1.39
N ALA A 219 17.43 3.16 0.94
CA ALA A 219 17.33 1.94 1.73
C ALA A 219 18.06 2.10 3.08
N GLN A 220 17.32 2.07 4.19
CA GLN A 220 17.93 2.06 5.52
C GLN A 220 18.45 0.64 5.80
N ARG A 221 19.78 0.48 5.76
CA ARG A 221 20.44 -0.51 6.62
C ARG A 221 20.20 -0.04 8.06
N GLU A 222 19.20 -0.59 8.73
CA GLU A 222 19.09 -0.44 10.17
C GLU A 222 20.27 -1.17 10.82
N GLU A 223 21.23 -0.40 11.33
CA GLU A 223 22.23 -0.86 12.28
C GLU A 223 21.50 -1.33 13.55
N SER A 224 21.08 -2.60 13.57
CA SER A 224 20.87 -3.31 14.83
C SER A 224 22.21 -3.38 15.59
N PRO A 225 22.24 -3.26 16.93
CA PRO A 225 23.48 -3.26 17.70
C PRO A 225 24.14 -4.64 17.61
N ALA A 226 25.08 -4.76 16.68
CA ALA A 226 25.83 -5.99 16.48
C ALA A 226 26.75 -6.25 17.68
N VAL A 227 26.50 -7.37 18.36
CA VAL A 227 27.49 -8.05 19.18
C VAL A 227 28.72 -8.31 18.31
N ARG A 228 29.84 -7.69 18.68
CA ARG A 228 31.17 -7.89 18.07
C ARG A 228 31.54 -9.38 18.12
N ILE A 229 31.59 -10.02 16.97
CA ILE A 229 32.42 -11.21 16.74
C ILE A 229 33.57 -10.74 15.86
N GLU A 230 34.76 -10.71 16.44
CA GLU A 230 36.01 -10.43 15.74
C GLU A 230 36.34 -11.55 14.76
N VAL A 231 36.56 -11.21 13.50
CA VAL A 231 37.30 -12.03 12.52
C VAL A 231 38.31 -11.10 11.81
N PRO A 232 39.57 -11.55 11.59
CA PRO A 232 40.69 -10.65 11.36
C PRO A 232 40.70 -9.97 9.99
N GLN A 233 41.27 -8.76 9.99
CA GLN A 233 41.51 -7.89 8.85
C GLN A 233 42.38 -8.55 7.78
N ALA A 234 41.97 -8.42 6.52
CA ALA A 234 42.86 -8.46 5.36
C ALA A 234 42.55 -7.26 4.46
N GLU A 235 43.46 -6.29 4.53
CA GLU A 235 43.89 -5.35 3.49
C GLU A 235 42.82 -4.60 2.69
N SER A 236 42.54 -3.40 3.20
CA SER A 236 42.05 -2.24 2.46
C SER A 236 42.92 -1.93 1.23
N SER A 237 42.30 -1.99 0.05
CA SER A 237 42.73 -1.22 -1.12
C SER A 237 41.65 -0.19 -1.42
N GLU A 238 41.99 1.08 -1.24
CA GLU A 238 41.25 2.22 -1.73
C GLU A 238 41.09 2.09 -3.25
N ILE A 239 39.86 2.01 -3.75
CA ILE A 239 39.57 2.19 -5.17
C ILE A 239 38.55 3.32 -5.30
N HIS A 240 39.07 4.38 -5.89
CA HIS A 240 38.42 5.51 -6.55
C HIS A 240 37.05 5.15 -7.14
N LEU A 241 36.06 6.02 -6.90
CA LEU A 241 34.82 6.06 -7.67
C LEU A 241 35.16 6.49 -9.10
N ASP A 242 35.15 5.54 -10.04
CA ASP A 242 34.76 5.77 -11.43
C ASP A 242 34.67 4.44 -12.19
N HIS A 243 33.60 3.68 -11.96
CA HIS A 243 33.10 2.71 -12.93
C HIS A 243 31.57 2.64 -12.82
N THR A 244 30.89 3.27 -13.78
CA THR A 244 29.56 2.84 -14.24
C THR A 244 29.69 1.43 -14.80
N ASP A 245 29.66 0.43 -13.94
CA ASP A 245 29.60 -0.97 -14.36
C ASP A 245 28.17 -1.28 -14.82
N GLN A 246 28.10 -1.72 -16.08
CA GLN A 246 26.92 -2.33 -16.66
C GLN A 246 26.63 -3.62 -15.88
N LEU A 247 25.80 -3.52 -14.83
CA LEU A 247 25.20 -4.68 -14.19
C LEU A 247 24.60 -5.57 -15.28
N SER A 248 24.97 -6.84 -15.28
CA SER A 248 24.42 -7.78 -16.24
C SER A 248 22.88 -7.81 -16.12
N PRO A 249 22.12 -8.05 -17.19
CA PRO A 249 20.66 -8.11 -17.13
C PRO A 249 20.13 -9.08 -16.06
N GLU A 250 20.91 -10.12 -15.74
CA GLU A 250 20.61 -11.09 -14.69
C GLU A 250 20.77 -10.52 -13.28
N GLU A 251 21.81 -9.71 -13.03
CA GLU A 251 22.03 -9.04 -11.74
C GLU A 251 21.01 -7.91 -11.50
N LEU A 252 20.63 -7.16 -12.54
CA LEU A 252 19.55 -6.17 -12.46
C LEU A 252 18.19 -6.82 -12.16
N LEU A 253 17.92 -7.99 -12.74
CA LEU A 253 16.68 -8.72 -12.48
C LEU A 253 16.68 -9.37 -11.09
N ALA A 254 17.82 -9.87 -10.63
CA ALA A 254 17.98 -10.46 -9.30
C ALA A 254 17.85 -9.39 -8.19
N THR A 255 18.44 -8.22 -8.38
CA THR A 255 18.29 -7.08 -7.46
C THR A 255 16.86 -6.57 -7.44
N ALA A 256 16.21 -6.40 -8.61
CA ALA A 256 14.80 -6.03 -8.69
C ALA A 256 13.87 -7.06 -8.00
N LYS A 257 14.16 -8.36 -8.14
CA LYS A 257 13.44 -9.43 -7.43
C LYS A 257 13.60 -9.32 -5.91
N ALA A 258 14.82 -9.11 -5.43
CA ALA A 258 15.09 -8.99 -4.00
C ALA A 258 14.37 -7.77 -3.40
N LEU A 259 14.37 -6.63 -4.11
CA LEU A 259 13.64 -5.42 -3.74
C LEU A 259 12.12 -5.65 -3.68
N ASP A 260 11.55 -6.31 -4.69
CA ASP A 260 10.13 -6.67 -4.71
C ASP A 260 9.76 -7.53 -3.50
N VAL A 261 10.58 -8.53 -3.17
CA VAL A 261 10.36 -9.40 -2.00
C VAL A 261 10.37 -8.61 -0.70
N GLU A 262 11.43 -7.86 -0.42
CA GLU A 262 11.59 -7.14 0.85
C GLU A 262 10.42 -6.17 1.07
N LEU A 263 10.00 -5.49 0.00
CA LEU A 263 8.84 -4.62 0.01
C LEU A 263 7.56 -5.38 0.36
N LEU A 264 7.32 -6.55 -0.25
CA LEU A 264 6.13 -7.34 0.03
C LEU A 264 6.10 -7.90 1.45
N GLN A 265 7.26 -8.29 2.00
CA GLN A 265 7.36 -8.72 3.39
C GLN A 265 7.03 -7.57 4.35
N ALA A 266 7.61 -6.39 4.11
CA ALA A 266 7.35 -5.19 4.91
C ALA A 266 5.86 -4.79 4.86
N ILE A 267 5.27 -4.70 3.66
CA ILE A 267 3.85 -4.35 3.50
C ILE A 267 2.95 -5.38 4.19
N ALA A 268 3.21 -6.67 4.01
CA ALA A 268 2.41 -7.71 4.65
C ALA A 268 2.49 -7.64 6.18
N HIS A 269 3.66 -7.29 6.74
CA HIS A 269 3.83 -7.12 8.17
C HIS A 269 3.11 -5.86 8.70
N GLU A 270 3.32 -4.72 8.05
CA GLU A 270 2.72 -3.42 8.40
C GLU A 270 1.18 -3.43 8.28
N VAL A 271 0.61 -4.24 7.38
CA VAL A 271 -0.85 -4.39 7.25
C VAL A 271 -1.41 -5.35 8.31
N ARG A 272 -0.72 -6.46 8.60
CA ARG A 272 -1.22 -7.47 9.57
C ARG A 272 -1.31 -6.92 11.00
N THR A 273 -0.36 -6.08 11.40
CA THR A 273 -0.27 -5.54 12.76
C THR A 273 -1.52 -4.72 13.15
N PRO A 274 -1.91 -3.65 12.43
CA PRO A 274 -3.10 -2.86 12.76
C PRO A 274 -4.39 -3.68 12.64
N LEU A 275 -4.51 -4.56 11.63
CA LEU A 275 -5.68 -5.43 11.48
C LEU A 275 -5.82 -6.41 12.65
N THR A 276 -4.72 -6.94 13.17
CA THR A 276 -4.73 -7.82 14.34
C THR A 276 -5.21 -7.07 15.58
N THR A 277 -4.80 -5.82 15.75
CA THR A 277 -5.29 -4.94 16.83
C THR A 277 -6.79 -4.66 16.69
N ILE A 278 -7.26 -4.25 15.51
CA ILE A 278 -8.68 -4.00 15.23
C ILE A 278 -9.52 -5.26 15.51
N ARG A 279 -9.07 -6.42 15.04
CA ARG A 279 -9.73 -7.71 15.30
C ARG A 279 -9.82 -8.01 16.79
N THR A 280 -8.74 -7.77 17.53
CA THR A 280 -8.69 -8.03 18.98
C THR A 280 -9.66 -7.14 19.74
N LEU A 281 -9.70 -5.84 19.41
CA LEU A 281 -10.65 -4.89 19.99
C LEU A 281 -12.10 -5.25 19.62
N THR A 282 -12.35 -5.63 18.37
CA THR A 282 -13.67 -6.07 17.89
C THR A 282 -14.15 -7.32 18.65
N ARG A 283 -13.28 -8.32 18.83
CA ARG A 283 -13.59 -9.52 19.64
C ARG A 283 -13.82 -9.19 21.11
N SER A 284 -13.10 -8.21 21.66
CA SER A 284 -13.34 -7.71 23.01
C SER A 284 -14.74 -7.11 23.15
N LEU A 285 -15.15 -6.28 22.18
CA LEU A 285 -16.50 -5.70 22.15
C LEU A 285 -17.58 -6.78 21.99
N LEU A 286 -17.37 -7.80 21.16
CA LEU A 286 -18.31 -8.91 20.98
C LEU A 286 -18.54 -9.74 22.25
N ARG A 287 -17.66 -9.66 23.26
CA ARG A 287 -17.87 -10.33 24.56
C ARG A 287 -18.81 -9.55 25.50
N ARG A 288 -19.13 -8.30 25.17
CA ARG A 288 -20.08 -7.48 25.93
C ARG A 288 -21.51 -7.97 25.69
N LYS A 289 -22.32 -8.00 26.74
CA LYS A 289 -23.73 -8.47 26.69
C LYS A 289 -24.75 -7.34 26.50
N ASP A 290 -24.30 -6.09 26.56
CA ASP A 290 -25.13 -4.89 26.55
C ASP A 290 -25.20 -4.19 25.18
N LEU A 291 -24.84 -4.90 24.10
CA LEU A 291 -24.84 -4.36 22.73
C LEU A 291 -26.14 -4.72 21.99
N PRO A 292 -26.72 -3.78 21.20
CA PRO A 292 -27.82 -4.10 20.29
C PRO A 292 -27.42 -5.11 19.22
N ASP A 293 -28.35 -5.96 18.79
CA ASP A 293 -28.11 -7.00 17.76
C ASP A 293 -27.52 -6.43 16.45
N SER A 294 -27.98 -5.24 16.05
CA SER A 294 -27.48 -4.56 14.84
C SER A 294 -26.02 -4.11 14.95
N VAL A 295 -25.51 -3.90 16.16
CA VAL A 295 -24.09 -3.60 16.43
C VAL A 295 -23.30 -4.90 16.42
N ILE A 296 -23.83 -5.96 17.04
CA ILE A 296 -23.20 -7.29 17.05
C ILE A 296 -22.99 -7.79 15.62
N GLN A 297 -23.99 -7.68 14.74
CA GLN A 297 -23.86 -8.07 13.33
C GLN A 297 -22.74 -7.32 12.61
N ARG A 298 -22.63 -6.00 12.81
CA ARG A 298 -21.54 -5.19 12.23
C ARG A 298 -20.17 -5.58 12.78
N LEU A 299 -20.06 -5.80 14.08
CA LEU A 299 -18.81 -6.25 14.71
C LEU A 299 -18.40 -7.64 14.19
N GLN A 300 -19.35 -8.55 13.97
CA GLN A 300 -19.07 -9.84 13.34
C GLN A 300 -18.57 -9.70 11.90
N SER A 301 -19.15 -8.78 11.13
CA SER A 301 -18.64 -8.46 9.77
C SER A 301 -17.22 -7.88 9.82
N ILE A 302 -16.92 -6.99 10.75
CA ILE A 302 -15.57 -6.43 10.94
C ILE A 302 -14.57 -7.51 11.35
N ASP A 303 -14.92 -8.37 12.31
CA ASP A 303 -14.06 -9.48 12.75
C ASP A 303 -13.75 -10.45 11.59
N HIS A 304 -14.77 -10.75 10.79
CA HIS A 304 -14.62 -11.60 9.61
C HIS A 304 -13.68 -10.98 8.58
N GLU A 305 -13.90 -9.71 8.19
CA GLU A 305 -13.06 -9.03 7.22
C GLU A 305 -11.61 -8.89 7.71
N CYS A 306 -11.41 -8.51 8.98
CA CYS A 306 -10.06 -8.44 9.55
C CYS A 306 -9.38 -9.81 9.53
N SER A 307 -10.09 -10.89 9.85
CA SER A 307 -9.52 -12.24 9.83
C SER A 307 -9.10 -12.65 8.42
N GLU A 308 -9.97 -12.46 7.43
CA GLU A 308 -9.68 -12.76 6.02
C GLU A 308 -8.45 -11.99 5.51
N GLN A 309 -8.35 -10.70 5.83
CA GLN A 309 -7.19 -9.90 5.40
C GLN A 309 -5.91 -10.29 6.14
N ILE A 310 -5.96 -10.58 7.45
CA ILE A 310 -4.80 -11.08 8.20
C ILE A 310 -4.30 -12.40 7.62
N ASP A 311 -5.21 -13.32 7.28
CA ASP A 311 -4.85 -14.62 6.71
C ASP A 311 -4.30 -14.48 5.29
N ARG A 312 -4.88 -13.60 4.46
CA ARG A 312 -4.38 -13.27 3.13
C ARG A 312 -2.96 -12.70 3.18
N PHE A 313 -2.73 -11.65 3.96
CA PHE A 313 -1.38 -11.07 4.08
C PHE A 313 -0.42 -12.01 4.80
N GLY A 314 -0.90 -12.86 5.71
CA GLY A 314 -0.10 -13.92 6.32
C GLY A 314 0.38 -14.95 5.30
N LEU A 315 -0.49 -15.34 4.36
CA LEU A 315 -0.15 -16.25 3.28
C LEU A 315 0.83 -15.60 2.28
N ILE A 316 0.61 -14.32 1.95
CA ILE A 316 1.54 -13.56 1.09
C ILE A 316 2.93 -13.51 1.73
N PHE A 317 3.02 -13.11 3.01
CA PHE A 317 4.28 -13.08 3.74
C PHE A 317 4.99 -14.44 3.69
N ARG A 318 4.26 -15.52 3.99
CA ARG A 318 4.85 -16.87 3.99
C ARG A 318 5.28 -17.32 2.61
N ALA A 319 4.50 -17.04 1.58
CA ALA A 319 4.87 -17.38 0.21
C ALA A 319 6.11 -16.62 -0.25
N VAL A 320 6.24 -15.34 0.11
CA VAL A 320 7.42 -14.53 -0.20
C VAL A 320 8.67 -15.06 0.50
N GLU A 321 8.56 -15.45 1.78
CA GLU A 321 9.63 -16.09 2.54
C GLU A 321 10.11 -17.41 1.91
N LEU A 322 9.19 -18.20 1.34
CA LEU A 322 9.53 -19.45 0.67
C LEU A 322 10.27 -19.21 -0.67
N GLU A 323 9.98 -18.10 -1.36
CA GLU A 323 10.63 -17.76 -2.63
C GLU A 323 12.06 -17.26 -2.44
N THR A 324 12.35 -16.51 -1.35
CA THR A 324 13.71 -16.06 -1.03
C THR A 324 14.57 -17.17 -0.48
N THR A 325 13.96 -18.03 0.33
CA THR A 325 14.69 -19.08 1.04
C THR A 325 14.88 -20.32 0.16
N ALA A 326 14.41 -20.32 -1.09
CA ALA A 326 14.67 -21.42 -2.03
C ALA A 326 16.17 -21.69 -2.28
N ALA A 327 17.08 -20.78 -1.90
CA ALA A 327 18.54 -20.99 -1.90
C ALA A 327 19.08 -21.77 -0.68
N GLN A 328 18.32 -21.88 0.41
CA GLN A 328 18.62 -22.73 1.57
C GLN A 328 17.34 -23.44 1.98
N GLN A 329 17.17 -24.74 1.73
CA GLN A 329 15.99 -25.50 2.17
C GLN A 329 15.62 -25.21 3.64
N THR A 330 14.71 -24.27 3.88
CA THR A 330 14.04 -24.15 5.17
C THR A 330 13.18 -25.39 5.26
N ALA A 331 13.56 -26.30 6.16
CA ALA A 331 12.84 -27.51 6.42
C ALA A 331 11.43 -27.15 6.92
N MET A 332 10.47 -27.02 6.00
CA MET A 332 9.07 -27.00 6.37
C MET A 332 8.78 -28.28 7.14
N SER A 333 8.15 -28.15 8.32
CA SER A 333 7.77 -29.29 9.14
C SER A 333 6.58 -29.99 8.52
N LEU A 334 6.82 -30.74 7.44
CA LEU A 334 5.80 -31.59 6.85
C LEU A 334 5.53 -32.74 7.81
N THR A 335 4.27 -32.90 8.19
CA THR A 335 3.83 -33.90 9.17
C THR A 335 2.65 -34.69 8.61
N ARG A 336 2.35 -35.81 9.27
CA ARG A 336 1.15 -36.59 9.00
C ARG A 336 -0.09 -35.71 9.24
N THR A 337 -0.79 -35.39 8.16
CA THR A 337 -1.92 -34.48 8.16
C THR A 337 -3.20 -35.21 7.75
N SER A 338 -4.24 -35.12 8.59
CA SER A 338 -5.58 -35.61 8.25
C SER A 338 -6.30 -34.62 7.35
N VAL A 339 -6.26 -34.83 6.04
CA VAL A 339 -6.95 -33.95 5.07
C VAL A 339 -8.46 -33.96 5.30
N ALA A 340 -9.01 -35.07 5.81
CA ALA A 340 -10.41 -35.15 6.19
C ALA A 340 -10.80 -34.08 7.21
N GLN A 341 -9.99 -33.89 8.25
CA GLN A 341 -10.26 -32.89 9.30
C GLN A 341 -10.12 -31.47 8.77
N VAL A 342 -9.09 -31.21 7.96
CA VAL A 342 -8.89 -29.91 7.31
C VAL A 342 -10.10 -29.56 6.43
N LEU A 343 -10.52 -30.48 5.55
CA LEU A 343 -11.66 -30.24 4.65
C LEU A 343 -12.99 -30.13 5.42
N GLN A 344 -13.20 -30.90 6.49
CA GLN A 344 -14.41 -30.79 7.32
C GLN A 344 -14.59 -29.39 7.92
N GLN A 345 -13.49 -28.73 8.28
CA GLN A 345 -13.51 -27.36 8.80
C GLN A 345 -13.73 -26.33 7.68
N LEU A 346 -13.13 -26.55 6.53
CA LEU A 346 -13.10 -25.59 5.43
C LEU A 346 -14.35 -25.60 4.55
N ILE A 347 -14.97 -26.77 4.31
CA ILE A 347 -16.13 -26.90 3.41
C ILE A 347 -17.27 -25.95 3.80
N PRO A 348 -17.71 -25.87 5.08
CA PRO A 348 -18.79 -24.95 5.46
C PRO A 348 -18.43 -23.48 5.20
N GLN A 349 -17.17 -23.09 5.43
CA GLN A 349 -16.69 -21.73 5.16
C GLN A 349 -16.71 -21.44 3.66
N TRP A 350 -16.17 -22.34 2.84
CA TRP A 350 -16.14 -22.19 1.40
C TRP A 350 -17.54 -22.16 0.79
N GLN A 351 -18.46 -22.99 1.27
CA GLN A 351 -19.86 -22.99 0.83
C GLN A 351 -20.55 -21.67 1.18
N LYS A 352 -20.33 -21.15 2.39
CA LYS A 352 -20.86 -19.85 2.80
C LYS A 352 -20.32 -18.71 1.93
N GLN A 353 -19.00 -18.68 1.69
CA GLN A 353 -18.35 -17.68 0.84
C GLN A 353 -18.82 -17.75 -0.62
N ALA A 354 -19.00 -18.96 -1.16
CA ALA A 354 -19.54 -19.18 -2.50
C ALA A 354 -21.00 -18.66 -2.61
N ASN A 355 -21.85 -19.02 -1.64
CA ASN A 355 -23.25 -18.59 -1.60
C ASN A 355 -23.38 -17.06 -1.52
N GLN A 356 -22.51 -16.38 -0.77
CA GLN A 356 -22.48 -14.91 -0.70
C GLN A 356 -22.18 -14.25 -2.05
N ARG A 357 -21.51 -14.95 -2.96
CA ARG A 357 -21.23 -14.51 -4.34
C ARG A 357 -22.27 -15.01 -5.35
N GLY A 358 -23.35 -15.66 -4.88
CA GLY A 358 -24.37 -16.27 -5.74
C GLY A 358 -23.88 -17.52 -6.46
N LEU A 359 -22.91 -18.24 -5.91
CA LEU A 359 -22.33 -19.46 -6.48
C LEU A 359 -22.75 -20.68 -5.65
N VAL A 360 -22.84 -21.85 -6.29
CA VAL A 360 -23.08 -23.14 -5.60
C VAL A 360 -21.76 -23.92 -5.54
N LEU A 361 -21.39 -24.42 -4.36
CA LEU A 361 -20.17 -25.22 -4.16
C LEU A 361 -20.51 -26.61 -3.62
N ASP A 362 -20.29 -27.62 -4.45
CA ASP A 362 -20.43 -29.03 -4.10
C ASP A 362 -19.06 -29.67 -3.87
N VAL A 363 -18.91 -30.38 -2.76
CA VAL A 363 -17.66 -31.07 -2.40
C VAL A 363 -17.93 -32.57 -2.27
N VAL A 364 -17.26 -33.37 -3.08
CA VAL A 364 -17.38 -34.81 -3.12
C VAL A 364 -16.11 -35.44 -2.57
N LEU A 365 -16.25 -36.08 -1.41
CA LEU A 365 -15.16 -36.77 -0.72
C LEU A 365 -15.37 -38.30 -0.82
N PRO A 366 -14.28 -39.09 -0.93
CA PRO A 366 -14.38 -40.53 -0.81
C PRO A 366 -14.75 -40.94 0.63
N PRO A 367 -15.37 -42.12 0.85
CA PRO A 367 -15.78 -42.57 2.17
C PRO A 367 -14.65 -42.66 3.20
N ALA A 368 -13.45 -42.99 2.73
CA ALA A 368 -12.23 -43.04 3.53
C ALA A 368 -11.18 -42.12 2.89
N MET A 369 -10.80 -41.07 3.62
CA MET A 369 -9.77 -40.12 3.20
C MET A 369 -8.43 -40.52 3.83
N PRO A 370 -7.35 -40.67 3.03
CA PRO A 370 -6.04 -41.00 3.55
C PRO A 370 -5.39 -39.80 4.27
N ALA A 371 -4.40 -40.09 5.11
CA ALA A 371 -3.48 -39.07 5.59
C ALA A 371 -2.47 -38.69 4.50
N VAL A 372 -2.03 -37.44 4.50
CA VAL A 372 -1.01 -36.91 3.59
C VAL A 372 0.17 -36.37 4.39
N VAL A 373 1.29 -36.12 3.71
CA VAL A 373 2.45 -35.45 4.29
C VAL A 373 2.39 -33.96 3.91
N SER A 374 2.03 -33.10 4.87
CA SER A 374 1.93 -31.65 4.66
C SER A 374 1.99 -30.83 5.96
N ASP A 375 1.95 -29.51 5.87
CA ASP A 375 1.70 -28.62 7.02
C ASP A 375 0.19 -28.32 7.08
N PRO A 376 -0.54 -28.75 8.11
CA PRO A 376 -2.00 -28.60 8.17
C PRO A 376 -2.45 -27.14 8.18
N THR A 377 -1.70 -26.24 8.83
CA THR A 377 -2.07 -24.84 9.01
C THR A 377 -1.84 -24.02 7.74
N LEU A 378 -0.75 -24.30 7.03
CA LEU A 378 -0.44 -23.62 5.77
C LEU A 378 -1.21 -24.24 4.60
N LEU A 379 -1.51 -25.55 4.66
CA LEU A 379 -2.40 -26.22 3.70
C LEU A 379 -3.81 -25.65 3.75
N ASP A 380 -4.36 -25.44 4.95
CA ASP A 380 -5.65 -24.78 5.16
C ASP A 380 -5.74 -23.43 4.43
N LYS A 381 -4.77 -22.55 4.70
CA LYS A 381 -4.68 -21.22 4.07
C LYS A 381 -4.49 -21.30 2.55
N ALA A 382 -3.64 -22.21 2.08
CA ALA A 382 -3.38 -22.39 0.66
C ALA A 382 -4.62 -22.86 -0.11
N LEU A 383 -5.36 -23.82 0.45
CA LEU A 383 -6.60 -24.32 -0.14
C LEU A 383 -7.71 -23.26 -0.13
N THR A 384 -7.86 -22.51 0.97
CA THR A 384 -8.81 -21.39 1.05
C THR A 384 -8.51 -20.32 0.02
N SER A 385 -7.23 -19.92 -0.11
CA SER A 385 -6.81 -18.96 -1.13
C SER A 385 -7.07 -19.45 -2.56
N LEU A 386 -6.90 -20.77 -2.81
CA LEU A 386 -7.17 -21.38 -4.10
C LEU A 386 -8.67 -21.36 -4.44
N ILE A 387 -9.55 -21.72 -3.49
CA ILE A 387 -11.01 -21.67 -3.65
C ILE A 387 -11.50 -20.24 -3.84
N GLU A 388 -10.96 -19.28 -3.06
CA GLU A 388 -11.24 -17.86 -3.23
C GLU A 388 -10.88 -17.36 -4.64
N ARG A 389 -9.71 -17.74 -5.14
CA ARG A 389 -9.29 -17.40 -6.52
C ARG A 389 -10.27 -17.99 -7.53
N PHE A 390 -10.62 -19.26 -7.35
CA PHE A 390 -11.50 -19.97 -8.26
C PHE A 390 -12.89 -19.33 -8.30
N THR A 391 -13.48 -19.06 -7.15
CA THR A 391 -14.81 -18.45 -7.00
C THR A 391 -14.86 -17.02 -7.53
N ARG A 392 -13.81 -16.21 -7.34
CA ARG A 392 -13.74 -14.83 -7.86
C ARG A 392 -13.75 -14.74 -9.39
N ASN A 393 -13.27 -15.78 -10.06
CA ASN A 393 -13.18 -15.81 -11.53
C ASN A 393 -14.48 -16.29 -12.20
N LEU A 394 -15.52 -16.59 -11.43
CA LEU A 394 -16.77 -17.16 -11.93
C LEU A 394 -17.93 -16.16 -11.83
N PRO A 395 -18.81 -16.11 -12.83
CA PRO A 395 -20.03 -15.30 -12.77
C PRO A 395 -21.02 -15.89 -11.76
N ALA A 396 -21.88 -15.03 -11.21
CA ALA A 396 -23.00 -15.44 -10.36
C ALA A 396 -23.86 -16.51 -11.07
N GLY A 397 -24.37 -17.48 -10.31
CA GLY A 397 -25.11 -18.63 -10.81
C GLY A 397 -24.23 -19.79 -11.29
N SER A 398 -22.90 -19.70 -11.18
CA SER A 398 -22.02 -20.82 -11.51
C SER A 398 -22.07 -21.91 -10.44
N HIS A 399 -21.91 -23.16 -10.90
CA HIS A 399 -21.78 -24.34 -10.05
C HIS A 399 -20.33 -24.79 -10.03
N ILE A 400 -19.79 -24.98 -8.83
CA ILE A 400 -18.40 -25.39 -8.59
C ILE A 400 -18.43 -26.78 -7.97
N ARG A 401 -17.59 -27.66 -8.50
CA ARG A 401 -17.40 -29.00 -7.96
C ARG A 401 -15.96 -29.21 -7.52
N VAL A 402 -15.80 -29.67 -6.29
CA VAL A 402 -14.54 -30.10 -5.69
C VAL A 402 -14.58 -31.62 -5.52
N ASP A 403 -13.77 -32.35 -6.29
CA ASP A 403 -13.68 -33.81 -6.19
C ASP A 403 -12.35 -34.21 -5.55
N ALA A 404 -12.42 -34.99 -4.47
CA ALA A 404 -11.27 -35.67 -3.88
C ALA A 404 -11.21 -37.13 -4.34
N ALA A 405 -10.05 -37.59 -4.80
CA ALA A 405 -9.85 -38.97 -5.23
C ALA A 405 -8.41 -39.42 -5.02
N LEU A 406 -8.21 -40.72 -4.85
CA LEU A 406 -6.87 -41.33 -4.88
C LEU A 406 -6.36 -41.39 -6.32
N ALA A 407 -5.08 -41.05 -6.51
CA ALA A 407 -4.38 -41.14 -7.77
C ALA A 407 -2.97 -41.70 -7.53
N GLY A 408 -2.86 -43.03 -7.45
CA GLY A 408 -1.60 -43.70 -7.10
C GLY A 408 -1.21 -43.46 -5.64
N ASP A 409 -0.01 -42.93 -5.43
CA ASP A 409 0.57 -42.54 -4.14
C ASP A 409 0.22 -41.10 -3.74
N GLN A 410 -0.76 -40.49 -4.38
CA GLN A 410 -1.18 -39.11 -4.14
C GLN A 410 -2.70 -39.00 -3.94
N LEU A 411 -3.10 -38.07 -3.08
CA LEU A 411 -4.46 -37.56 -3.01
C LEU A 411 -4.61 -36.44 -4.04
N LYS A 412 -5.56 -36.61 -4.96
CA LYS A 412 -5.93 -35.61 -5.97
C LYS A 412 -7.17 -34.84 -5.51
N LEU A 413 -7.04 -33.52 -5.37
CA LEU A 413 -8.15 -32.58 -5.16
C LEU A 413 -8.35 -31.77 -6.44
N GLN A 414 -9.51 -31.87 -7.07
CA GLN A 414 -9.81 -31.22 -8.34
C GLN A 414 -10.95 -30.21 -8.17
N LEU A 415 -10.68 -28.96 -8.54
CA LEU A 415 -11.65 -27.86 -8.60
C LEU A 415 -12.00 -27.60 -10.07
N GLN A 416 -13.30 -27.61 -10.39
CA GLN A 416 -13.81 -27.35 -11.73
C GLN A 416 -15.17 -26.66 -11.69
N SER A 417 -15.44 -25.81 -12.68
CA SER A 417 -16.78 -25.25 -12.89
C SER A 417 -17.62 -26.23 -13.71
N GLN A 418 -18.88 -26.41 -13.34
CA GLN A 418 -19.83 -27.19 -14.11
C GLN A 418 -20.58 -26.26 -15.09
N PRO A 419 -20.75 -26.67 -16.36
CA PRO A 419 -21.59 -25.92 -17.28
C PRO A 419 -23.03 -25.89 -16.77
N GLN A 420 -23.67 -24.72 -16.79
CA GLN A 420 -25.10 -24.60 -16.46
C GLN A 420 -25.90 -25.50 -17.40
N SER A 421 -26.52 -26.55 -16.85
CA SER A 421 -27.50 -27.37 -17.58
C SER A 421 -28.90 -26.85 -17.30
N HIS A 422 -29.32 -25.73 -17.87
CA HIS A 422 -30.75 -25.44 -18.10
C HIS A 422 -30.95 -24.36 -19.19
N ALA A 423 -31.43 -24.86 -20.34
CA ALA A 423 -32.39 -24.32 -21.32
C ALA A 423 -32.47 -22.80 -21.65
N ASP A 424 -32.41 -22.55 -22.97
CA ASP A 424 -33.13 -21.49 -23.70
C ASP A 424 -32.71 -20.02 -23.54
N ASP A 425 -31.40 -19.72 -23.64
CA ASP A 425 -31.04 -18.40 -24.13
C ASP A 425 -29.90 -18.42 -25.15
N LYS A 426 -30.24 -18.02 -26.39
CA LYS A 426 -29.37 -17.96 -27.58
C LYS A 426 -28.36 -16.79 -27.51
N HIS A 427 -27.86 -16.46 -26.32
CA HIS A 427 -26.89 -15.37 -26.10
C HIS A 427 -25.69 -15.75 -25.22
N VAL A 428 -25.45 -17.04 -24.92
CA VAL A 428 -24.25 -17.45 -24.17
C VAL A 428 -23.08 -17.70 -25.13
N GLY A 429 -22.70 -16.64 -25.84
CA GLY A 429 -21.54 -16.58 -26.72
C GLY A 429 -20.50 -15.59 -26.22
N HIS A 430 -20.31 -15.46 -24.91
CA HIS A 430 -19.26 -14.61 -24.34
C HIS A 430 -18.41 -15.43 -23.38
N GLY A 431 -17.16 -15.65 -23.77
CA GLY A 431 -16.18 -16.40 -22.98
C GLY A 431 -16.14 -15.88 -21.55
N PHE A 432 -15.93 -16.79 -20.60
CA PHE A 432 -15.75 -16.54 -19.17
C PHE A 432 -15.01 -15.20 -18.97
N GLY A 433 -15.75 -14.14 -18.65
CA GLY A 433 -15.24 -12.78 -18.59
C GLY A 433 -14.25 -12.69 -17.43
N ARG A 434 -12.97 -12.93 -17.71
CA ARG A 434 -11.90 -12.76 -16.74
C ARG A 434 -11.87 -11.28 -16.37
N SER A 435 -12.12 -10.97 -15.10
CA SER A 435 -11.80 -9.63 -14.58
C SER A 435 -10.31 -9.35 -14.86
N PRO A 436 -9.94 -8.14 -15.30
CA PRO A 436 -8.58 -7.84 -15.73
C PRO A 436 -7.62 -7.83 -14.53
N LEU A 437 -7.10 -9.01 -14.18
CA LEU A 437 -6.03 -9.18 -13.23
C LEU A 437 -4.75 -8.55 -13.80
N LYS A 438 -4.20 -7.56 -13.08
CA LYS A 438 -2.92 -6.93 -13.41
C LYS A 438 -1.83 -7.55 -12.55
N SER A 439 -0.71 -7.94 -13.15
CA SER A 439 0.45 -8.37 -12.37
C SER A 439 1.01 -7.17 -11.59
N LEU A 440 1.25 -7.36 -10.29
CA LEU A 440 1.89 -6.38 -9.42
C LEU A 440 3.22 -6.98 -8.98
N GLY A 441 4.30 -6.49 -9.60
CA GLY A 441 5.62 -7.11 -9.50
C GLY A 441 5.61 -8.56 -10.01
N GLN A 442 6.54 -9.36 -9.51
CA GLN A 442 6.72 -10.75 -9.94
C GLN A 442 5.99 -11.79 -9.10
N MET A 443 5.27 -11.38 -8.05
CA MET A 443 4.74 -12.32 -7.05
C MET A 443 3.24 -12.17 -6.80
N LEU A 444 2.64 -11.04 -7.21
CA LEU A 444 1.25 -10.73 -6.90
C LEU A 444 0.43 -10.40 -8.16
N MET A 445 -0.88 -10.57 -8.01
CA MET A 445 -1.90 -10.12 -8.94
C MET A 445 -2.84 -9.17 -8.19
N PHE A 446 -3.16 -8.06 -8.84
CA PHE A 446 -4.09 -7.05 -8.38
C PHE A 446 -5.33 -7.04 -9.27
N GLN A 447 -6.50 -7.06 -8.65
CA GLN A 447 -7.78 -6.89 -9.35
C GLN A 447 -8.27 -5.45 -9.13
N PRO A 448 -8.23 -4.58 -10.16
CA PRO A 448 -8.57 -3.17 -10.02
C PRO A 448 -10.00 -2.91 -9.55
N GLU A 449 -10.95 -3.74 -9.95
CA GLU A 449 -12.37 -3.56 -9.65
C GLU A 449 -12.71 -3.80 -8.18
N THR A 450 -11.98 -4.73 -7.54
CA THR A 450 -12.23 -5.14 -6.15
C THR A 450 -11.16 -4.62 -5.19
N GLY A 451 -10.06 -4.05 -5.71
CA GLY A 451 -8.88 -3.73 -4.92
C GLY A 451 -8.17 -4.97 -4.35
N SER A 452 -8.57 -6.18 -4.75
CA SER A 452 -8.10 -7.40 -4.11
C SER A 452 -6.70 -7.78 -4.59
N LEU A 453 -5.90 -8.26 -3.64
CA LEU A 453 -4.55 -8.73 -3.86
C LEU A 453 -4.52 -10.25 -3.74
N SER A 454 -3.81 -10.92 -4.64
CA SER A 454 -3.58 -12.36 -4.54
C SER A 454 -2.18 -12.71 -4.98
N LEU A 455 -1.67 -13.87 -4.57
CA LEU A 455 -0.44 -14.41 -5.13
C LEU A 455 -0.59 -14.59 -6.64
N ASN A 456 0.49 -14.49 -7.40
CA ASN A 456 0.47 -14.94 -8.77
C ASN A 456 0.44 -16.48 -8.84
N MET A 457 0.19 -17.01 -10.03
CA MET A 457 0.06 -18.45 -10.19
C MET A 457 1.40 -19.20 -9.99
N ALA A 458 2.54 -18.58 -10.32
CA ALA A 458 3.86 -19.19 -10.14
C ALA A 458 4.18 -19.39 -8.65
N VAL A 459 4.04 -18.34 -7.84
CA VAL A 459 4.24 -18.37 -6.39
C VAL A 459 3.20 -19.27 -5.71
N THR A 460 1.94 -19.28 -6.19
CA THR A 460 0.94 -20.23 -5.70
C THR A 460 1.38 -21.68 -5.92
N LYS A 461 1.96 -22.02 -7.09
CA LYS A 461 2.48 -23.36 -7.36
C LYS A 461 3.67 -23.72 -6.46
N ASN A 462 4.60 -22.79 -6.27
CA ASN A 462 5.76 -22.98 -5.41
C ASN A 462 5.37 -23.15 -3.93
N LEU A 463 4.34 -22.43 -3.48
CA LEU A 463 3.75 -22.64 -2.15
C LEU A 463 3.21 -24.08 -1.99
N PHE A 464 2.44 -24.58 -2.97
CA PHE A 464 1.97 -25.98 -2.94
C PHE A 464 3.12 -26.98 -3.03
N GLN A 465 4.18 -26.67 -3.77
CA GLN A 465 5.39 -27.49 -3.84
C GLN A 465 6.11 -27.56 -2.50
N SER A 466 6.21 -26.43 -1.81
CA SER A 466 6.82 -26.36 -0.48
C SER A 466 6.01 -27.17 0.54
N LEU A 467 4.67 -27.21 0.40
CA LEU A 467 3.74 -28.05 1.16
C LEU A 467 3.84 -29.56 0.87
N GLY A 468 4.81 -29.99 0.06
CA GLY A 468 4.99 -31.38 -0.40
C GLY A 468 4.08 -31.76 -1.57
N GLY A 469 3.19 -30.87 -1.99
CA GLY A 469 2.20 -31.13 -3.03
C GLY A 469 2.59 -30.61 -4.41
N LYS A 470 1.61 -30.59 -5.31
CA LYS A 470 1.75 -30.02 -6.66
C LYS A 470 0.42 -29.43 -7.13
N LEU A 471 0.46 -28.19 -7.60
CA LEU A 471 -0.68 -27.54 -8.24
C LEU A 471 -0.54 -27.55 -9.77
N ILE A 472 -1.56 -28.04 -10.46
CA ILE A 472 -1.70 -28.00 -11.91
C ILE A 472 -2.94 -27.17 -12.26
N VAL A 473 -2.79 -26.26 -13.22
CA VAL A 473 -3.89 -25.44 -13.75
C VAL A 473 -3.98 -25.70 -15.24
N ARG A 474 -5.18 -26.03 -15.73
CA ARG A 474 -5.47 -26.25 -17.14
C ARG A 474 -6.70 -25.45 -17.53
N ASP A 475 -6.63 -24.78 -18.67
CA ASP A 475 -7.78 -24.10 -19.26
C ASP A 475 -8.50 -25.05 -20.20
N ARG A 476 -9.82 -25.22 -20.04
CA ARG A 476 -10.65 -26.08 -20.87
C ARG A 476 -11.71 -25.24 -21.58
N PRO A 477 -11.81 -25.31 -22.92
CA PRO A 477 -12.72 -24.46 -23.70
C PRO A 477 -14.18 -24.45 -23.24
N GLN A 478 -14.68 -25.55 -22.67
CA GLN A 478 -16.09 -25.70 -22.26
C GLN A 478 -16.31 -25.71 -20.73
N GLN A 479 -15.26 -25.90 -19.93
CA GLN A 479 -15.35 -26.04 -18.46
C GLN A 479 -14.62 -24.92 -17.72
N GLY A 480 -14.01 -23.99 -18.47
CA GLY A 480 -13.16 -22.94 -17.94
C GLY A 480 -11.88 -23.52 -17.31
N GLU A 481 -11.40 -22.83 -16.28
CA GLU A 481 -10.21 -23.21 -15.53
C GLU A 481 -10.48 -24.48 -14.71
N VAL A 482 -9.55 -25.43 -14.77
CA VAL A 482 -9.53 -26.63 -13.91
C VAL A 482 -8.24 -26.59 -13.11
N MET A 483 -8.38 -26.49 -11.79
CA MET A 483 -7.26 -26.52 -10.85
C MET A 483 -7.19 -27.91 -10.20
N THR A 484 -6.00 -28.46 -10.08
CA THR A 484 -5.79 -29.79 -9.49
C THR A 484 -4.60 -29.76 -8.55
N VAL A 485 -4.84 -30.03 -7.28
CA VAL A 485 -3.82 -30.18 -6.24
C VAL A 485 -3.56 -31.66 -6.04
N TYR A 486 -2.30 -32.05 -6.03
CA TYR A 486 -1.84 -33.38 -5.66
C TYR A 486 -1.09 -33.28 -4.34
N LEU A 487 -1.44 -34.12 -3.36
CA LEU A 487 -0.78 -34.20 -2.06
C LEU A 487 -0.23 -35.62 -1.88
N PRO A 488 1.04 -35.79 -1.50
CA PRO A 488 1.64 -37.10 -1.32
C PRO A 488 0.99 -37.82 -0.14
N LEU A 489 0.61 -39.07 -0.35
CA LEU A 489 0.17 -39.92 0.75
C LEU A 489 1.35 -40.18 1.67
N GLU A 490 1.05 -40.42 2.95
CA GLU A 490 2.04 -41.00 3.83
C GLU A 490 2.44 -42.38 3.28
N ALA A 491 3.70 -42.55 2.95
CA ALA A 491 4.22 -43.87 2.64
C ALA A 491 3.98 -44.75 3.87
N SER A 492 3.16 -45.78 3.74
CA SER A 492 3.05 -46.83 4.73
C SER A 492 4.45 -47.41 4.89
N SER A 493 5.19 -47.00 5.92
CA SER A 493 6.39 -47.70 6.34
C SER A 493 5.95 -49.11 6.69
N ASN A 494 6.14 -50.04 5.76
CA ASN A 494 6.14 -51.45 6.06
C ASN A 494 7.20 -51.63 7.15
N ILE A 495 6.74 -51.81 8.38
CA ILE A 495 7.53 -52.37 9.46
C ILE A 495 7.89 -53.77 8.97
N ILE A 496 9.08 -53.91 8.39
CA ILE A 496 9.70 -55.20 8.19
C ILE A 496 10.22 -55.58 9.58
N GLU A 497 9.42 -56.31 10.34
CA GLU A 497 9.92 -57.10 11.48
C GLU A 497 10.88 -58.15 10.92
N VAL A 498 12.14 -58.11 11.35
CA VAL A 498 13.12 -59.20 11.25
C VAL A 498 13.55 -59.59 12.65
#